data_AF-N1TZ58-F1
#
_entry.id   AF-N1TZ58-F1
#
_cell.length_a   1.000
_cell.length_b   1.000
_cell.length_c   1.000
_cell.angle_alpha   90.00
_cell.angle_beta   90.00
_cell.angle_gamma   90.00
#
_symmetry.space_group_name_H-M   'P 1'
#
loop_
_entity.id
_entity.type
_entity.pdbx_description
1 polymer ?
#
loop_
_entity_poly.entity_id
_entity_poly.type
_entity_poly.pdbx_seq_one_letter_code
_entity_poly.pdbx_strand_id
1 'polypeptide(L)'
;MGIILDKKDFFFISKLISGSMICYVLILEWVFPFLFGRVTNTVTDLEEPIISEEIQADRKHPSRNLLEGVDLNSVEIKLNQFIISKGFKDEELRLPDFAADLGLSTHQASYYLNQYLNQSYNDFLNFHRINEVMIMMKNKSNFNLLTIALECGF
;
A
#
# COMPACT_ATOMS: atom_id res chain seq x y z
N MET A 1 19.15 28.22 39.36
CA MET A 1 17.70 28.40 39.57
C MET A 1 17.06 27.01 39.49
N GLY A 2 17.05 26.28 40.60
CA GLY A 2 16.50 24.92 40.65
C GLY A 2 15.00 24.99 40.92
N ILE A 3 14.19 24.47 40.01
CA ILE A 3 12.75 24.30 40.22
C ILE A 3 12.55 23.21 41.27
N ILE A 4 12.26 23.61 42.51
CA ILE A 4 11.76 22.73 43.57
C ILE A 4 10.32 22.37 43.15
N LEU A 5 10.19 21.32 42.35
CA LEU A 5 8.90 20.85 41.87
C LEU A 5 8.19 20.11 43.02
N ASP A 6 7.09 20.66 43.51
CA ASP A 6 6.33 20.08 44.62
C ASP A 6 5.76 18.71 44.22
N LYS A 7 5.60 17.80 45.19
CA LYS A 7 5.14 16.42 44.96
C LYS A 7 3.76 16.38 44.29
N LYS A 8 2.96 17.41 44.52
CA LYS A 8 1.64 17.60 43.90
C LYS A 8 1.75 17.95 42.42
N ASP A 9 2.70 18.82 42.05
CA ASP A 9 2.96 19.23 40.66
C ASP A 9 3.52 18.06 39.84
N PHE A 10 4.36 17.22 40.43
CA PHE A 10 4.83 15.99 39.79
C PHE A 10 3.68 15.04 39.43
N PHE A 11 2.69 14.89 40.32
CA PHE A 11 1.53 14.04 40.07
C PHE A 11 0.62 14.61 38.96
N PHE A 12 0.49 15.95 38.88
CA PHE A 12 -0.23 16.60 37.78
C PHE A 12 0.48 16.43 36.45
N ILE A 13 1.79 16.65 36.41
CA ILE A 13 2.60 16.51 35.19
C ILE A 13 2.62 15.05 34.73
N SER A 14 2.77 14.09 35.63
CA SER A 14 2.69 12.66 35.31
C SER A 14 1.34 12.26 34.69
N LYS A 15 0.24 12.82 35.19
CA LYS A 15 -1.10 12.62 34.61
C LYS A 15 -1.26 13.30 33.24
N LEU A 16 -0.68 14.49 33.06
CA LEU A 16 -0.72 15.24 31.80
C LEU A 16 0.04 14.49 30.69
N ILE A 17 1.21 13.94 31.02
CA ILE A 17 2.06 13.20 30.08
C ILE A 17 1.38 11.90 29.66
N SER A 18 0.80 11.15 30.60
CA SER A 18 0.10 9.90 30.31
C SER A 18 -1.13 10.14 29.41
N GLY A 19 -1.94 11.15 29.74
CA GLY A 19 -3.09 11.53 28.91
C GLY A 19 -2.67 12.00 27.51
N SER A 20 -1.59 12.78 27.41
CA SER A 20 -1.06 13.24 26.12
C SER A 20 -0.57 12.07 25.26
N MET A 21 0.07 11.05 25.84
CA MET A 21 0.53 9.87 25.11
C MET A 21 -0.64 9.08 24.51
N ILE A 22 -1.73 8.94 25.25
CA ILE A 22 -2.95 8.28 24.77
C ILE A 22 -3.57 9.10 23.64
N CYS A 23 -3.62 10.44 23.76
CA CYS A 23 -4.08 11.30 22.67
C CYS A 23 -3.20 11.18 21.41
N TYR A 24 -1.88 11.08 21.55
CA TYR A 24 -0.99 10.86 20.40
C TYR A 24 -1.29 9.54 19.70
N VAL A 25 -1.53 8.45 20.42
CA VAL A 25 -1.90 7.16 19.82
C VAL A 25 -3.22 7.26 19.07
N LEU A 26 -4.24 7.91 19.65
CA LEU A 26 -5.53 8.13 18.98
C LEU A 26 -5.42 9.01 17.73
N ILE A 27 -4.61 10.07 17.80
CA ILE A 27 -4.36 10.96 16.66
C ILE A 27 -3.60 10.22 15.56
N LEU A 28 -2.61 9.39 15.91
CA LEU A 28 -1.89 8.55 14.95
C LEU A 28 -2.81 7.52 14.28
N GLU A 29 -3.72 6.92 15.03
CA GLU A 29 -4.74 5.99 14.52
C GLU A 29 -5.73 6.70 13.56
N TRP A 30 -5.99 7.99 13.77
CA TRP A 30 -6.81 8.82 12.89
C TRP A 30 -6.07 9.30 11.62
N VAL A 31 -4.79 9.64 11.74
CA VAL A 31 -3.99 10.23 10.64
C VAL A 31 -3.44 9.16 9.71
N PHE A 32 -3.23 7.93 10.20
CA PHE A 32 -2.67 6.83 9.41
C PHE A 32 -3.52 5.54 9.49
N PRO A 33 -4.79 5.55 9.04
CA PRO A 33 -5.57 4.31 8.91
C PRO A 33 -4.93 3.32 7.91
N PHE A 34 -4.03 3.81 7.06
CA PHE A 34 -3.22 3.04 6.12
C PHE A 34 -2.17 2.11 6.78
N LEU A 35 -1.63 2.47 7.96
CA LEU A 35 -0.60 1.66 8.64
C LEU A 35 -1.19 0.48 9.43
N PHE A 36 -2.47 0.55 9.79
CA PHE A 36 -3.21 -0.48 10.54
C PHE A 36 -4.38 -1.04 9.72
N GLY A 37 -4.17 -1.23 8.42
CA GLY A 37 -5.12 -1.91 7.54
C GLY A 37 -5.32 -3.38 7.94
N ARG A 38 -6.11 -3.64 8.99
CA ARG A 38 -6.84 -4.90 9.11
C ARG A 38 -7.92 -4.84 8.04
N VAL A 39 -7.66 -5.46 6.90
CA VAL A 39 -8.66 -5.81 5.90
C VAL A 39 -9.73 -6.66 6.62
N THR A 40 -10.76 -6.00 7.12
CA THR A 40 -12.00 -6.67 7.50
C THR A 40 -12.73 -6.94 6.18
N ASN A 41 -12.73 -8.20 5.78
CA ASN A 41 -13.62 -8.70 4.74
C ASN A 41 -15.07 -8.45 5.17
N THR A 42 -15.62 -7.29 4.83
CA THR A 42 -17.06 -7.06 4.77
C THR A 42 -17.41 -6.88 3.31
N VAL A 43 -17.48 -8.02 2.62
CA VAL A 43 -18.18 -8.19 1.37
C VAL A 43 -19.62 -7.71 1.62
N THR A 44 -19.94 -6.53 1.11
CA THR A 44 -21.34 -6.11 0.94
C THR A 44 -21.64 -6.33 -0.52
N ASP A 45 -22.62 -7.20 -0.76
CA ASP A 45 -23.13 -7.65 -2.03
C ASP A 45 -23.35 -6.50 -3.02
N LEU A 46 -22.68 -6.59 -4.18
CA LEU A 46 -23.18 -6.08 -5.44
C LEU A 46 -22.88 -7.15 -6.50
N GLU A 47 -23.91 -7.88 -6.87
CA GLU A 47 -23.92 -8.79 -8.02
C GLU A 47 -23.72 -7.98 -9.31
N GLU A 48 -22.62 -8.23 -10.03
CA GLU A 48 -22.55 -8.13 -11.50
C GLU A 48 -21.54 -9.18 -12.03
N PRO A 49 -21.73 -9.66 -13.27
CA PRO A 49 -21.66 -11.08 -13.58
C PRO A 49 -20.26 -11.63 -13.90
N ILE A 50 -20.13 -12.90 -13.57
CA ILE A 50 -19.08 -13.89 -13.83
C ILE A 50 -18.45 -13.71 -15.23
N ILE A 51 -17.15 -13.38 -15.27
CA ILE A 51 -16.24 -13.86 -16.31
C ILE A 51 -15.07 -14.55 -15.62
N SER A 52 -14.92 -15.81 -16.01
CA SER A 52 -14.15 -16.88 -15.43
C SER A 52 -12.64 -16.62 -15.35
N GLU A 53 -12.08 -16.73 -14.14
CA GLU A 53 -10.78 -17.37 -13.93
C GLU A 53 -10.87 -18.28 -12.69
N GLU A 54 -11.46 -19.47 -12.89
CA GLU A 54 -11.16 -20.61 -12.04
C GLU A 54 -9.73 -21.07 -12.34
N ILE A 55 -8.75 -20.68 -11.52
CA ILE A 55 -7.58 -21.52 -11.23
C ILE A 55 -7.32 -21.53 -9.73
N GLN A 56 -7.95 -22.51 -9.09
CA GLN A 56 -7.45 -23.37 -8.00
C GLN A 56 -6.28 -22.87 -7.14
N ALA A 57 -6.46 -22.85 -5.81
CA ALA A 57 -6.22 -24.05 -5.00
C ALA A 57 -6.15 -23.72 -3.49
N ASP A 58 -7.16 -24.24 -2.79
CA ASP A 58 -7.02 -24.70 -1.41
C ASP A 58 -5.95 -25.81 -1.36
N ARG A 59 -4.70 -25.44 -1.05
CA ARG A 59 -3.67 -26.38 -0.59
C ARG A 59 -2.80 -25.73 0.48
N LYS A 60 -3.16 -26.01 1.73
CA LYS A 60 -2.39 -25.78 2.94
C LYS A 60 -1.11 -26.63 2.96
N HIS A 61 -0.16 -26.32 2.08
CA HIS A 61 1.25 -26.72 2.23
C HIS A 61 1.98 -25.60 2.99
N PRO A 62 3.02 -25.91 3.80
CA PRO A 62 3.83 -24.86 4.39
C PRO A 62 4.35 -23.97 3.26
N SER A 63 4.03 -22.68 3.31
CA SER A 63 4.39 -21.71 2.29
C SER A 63 5.91 -21.70 2.17
N ARG A 64 6.45 -22.36 1.13
CA ARG A 64 7.86 -22.23 0.81
C ARG A 64 8.12 -20.75 0.58
N ASN A 65 9.10 -20.18 1.28
CA ASN A 65 9.48 -18.80 1.04
C ASN A 65 10.05 -18.72 -0.39
N LEU A 66 9.27 -18.15 -1.31
CA LEU A 66 9.64 -18.10 -2.72
C LEU A 66 10.74 -17.06 -3.00
N LEU A 67 11.01 -16.19 -2.03
CA LEU A 67 12.05 -15.18 -2.05
C LEU A 67 13.31 -15.62 -1.30
N GLU A 68 13.43 -16.91 -0.95
CA GLU A 68 14.67 -17.45 -0.41
C GLU A 68 15.83 -17.24 -1.41
N GLY A 69 16.89 -16.56 -0.97
CA GLY A 69 18.03 -16.19 -1.81
C GLY A 69 17.85 -14.92 -2.63
N VAL A 70 16.71 -14.24 -2.54
CA VAL A 70 16.48 -12.92 -3.15
C VAL A 70 16.92 -11.83 -2.18
N ASP A 71 17.67 -10.85 -2.68
CA ASP A 71 17.99 -9.64 -1.92
C ASP A 71 16.78 -8.68 -1.89
N LEU A 72 16.03 -8.70 -0.79
CA LEU A 72 14.82 -7.88 -0.61
C LEU A 72 15.10 -6.38 -0.67
N ASN A 73 16.28 -5.91 -0.24
CA ASN A 73 16.64 -4.50 -0.35
C ASN A 73 16.74 -4.07 -1.82
N SER A 74 17.35 -4.92 -2.66
CA SER A 74 17.44 -4.64 -4.09
C SER A 74 16.06 -4.56 -4.76
N VAL A 75 15.13 -5.42 -4.34
CA VAL A 75 13.74 -5.42 -4.83
C VAL A 75 13.03 -4.13 -4.42
N GLU A 76 13.15 -3.70 -3.18
CA GLU A 76 12.54 -2.46 -2.68
C GLU A 76 13.09 -1.22 -3.41
N ILE A 77 14.40 -1.16 -3.65
CA ILE A 77 15.02 -0.06 -4.41
C ILE A 77 14.43 -0.01 -5.83
N LYS A 78 14.34 -1.17 -6.51
CA LYS A 78 13.79 -1.24 -7.87
C LYS A 78 12.30 -0.93 -7.92
N LEU A 79 11.52 -1.38 -6.94
CA LEU A 79 10.10 -1.02 -6.80
C LEU A 79 9.93 0.49 -6.68
N ASN A 80 10.73 1.14 -5.84
CA ASN A 80 10.70 2.59 -5.69
C ASN A 80 11.09 3.30 -6.99
N GLN A 81 12.09 2.80 -7.72
CA GLN A 81 12.47 3.33 -9.03
C GLN A 81 11.34 3.18 -10.06
N PHE A 82 10.66 2.05 -10.09
CA PHE A 82 9.48 1.80 -10.93
C PHE A 82 8.36 2.81 -10.63
N ILE A 83 8.08 3.07 -9.34
CA ILE A 83 7.06 4.05 -8.94
C ILE A 83 7.47 5.48 -9.33
N ILE A 84 8.72 5.88 -9.08
CA ILE A 84 9.23 7.22 -9.41
C ILE A 84 9.21 7.48 -10.93
N SER A 85 9.61 6.49 -11.72
CA SER A 85 9.56 6.55 -13.18
C SER A 85 8.14 6.48 -13.75
N LYS A 86 7.15 6.20 -12.89
CA LYS A 86 5.75 6.00 -13.24
C LYS A 86 5.53 4.89 -14.27
N GLY A 87 6.25 3.78 -14.13
CA GLY A 87 6.09 2.60 -14.99
C GLY A 87 4.65 2.07 -15.01
N PHE A 88 3.88 2.31 -13.94
CA PHE A 88 2.45 1.98 -13.86
C PHE A 88 1.55 2.68 -14.88
N LYS A 89 2.03 3.72 -15.57
CA LYS A 89 1.27 4.44 -16.60
C LYS A 89 1.22 3.72 -17.95
N ASP A 90 2.05 2.70 -18.14
CA ASP A 90 2.01 1.88 -19.34
C ASP A 90 0.72 1.03 -19.34
N GLU A 91 -0.13 1.23 -20.34
CA GLU A 91 -1.41 0.53 -20.52
C GLU A 91 -1.20 -0.97 -20.78
N GLU A 92 -0.10 -1.34 -21.44
CA GLU A 92 0.23 -2.72 -21.80
C GLU A 92 1.01 -3.45 -20.70
N LEU A 93 1.27 -2.82 -19.56
CA LEU A 93 2.09 -3.38 -18.49
C LEU A 93 1.44 -4.64 -17.88
N ARG A 94 2.14 -5.77 -18.00
CA ARG A 94 1.72 -7.04 -17.39
C ARG A 94 2.62 -7.42 -16.23
N LEU A 95 2.12 -8.33 -15.38
CA LEU A 95 2.89 -8.86 -14.24
C LEU A 95 4.29 -9.39 -14.60
N PRO A 96 4.53 -10.08 -15.75
CA PRO A 96 5.87 -10.49 -16.14
C PRO A 96 6.83 -9.31 -16.40
N ASP A 97 6.34 -8.22 -17.00
CA ASP A 97 7.13 -7.03 -17.31
C ASP A 97 7.50 -6.31 -16.01
N PHE A 98 6.51 -6.11 -15.12
CA PHE A 98 6.75 -5.62 -13.77
C PHE A 98 7.74 -6.49 -12.98
N ALA A 99 7.61 -7.81 -13.07
CA ALA A 99 8.54 -8.73 -12.41
C ALA A 99 9.98 -8.56 -12.93
N ALA A 100 10.14 -8.38 -14.24
CA ALA A 100 11.44 -8.14 -14.86
C ALA A 100 12.08 -6.83 -14.36
N ASP A 101 11.31 -5.76 -14.21
CA ASP A 101 11.77 -4.48 -13.65
C ASP A 101 12.29 -4.63 -12.21
N LEU A 102 11.63 -5.47 -11.41
CA LEU A 102 12.05 -5.80 -10.05
C LEU A 102 13.21 -6.81 -10.01
N GLY A 103 13.55 -7.45 -11.15
CA GLY A 103 14.53 -8.54 -11.22
C GLY A 103 14.07 -9.82 -10.53
N LEU A 104 12.76 -10.10 -10.59
CA LEU A 104 12.11 -11.26 -10.02
C LEU A 104 11.48 -12.13 -11.13
N SER A 105 11.22 -13.40 -10.82
CA SER A 105 10.26 -14.17 -11.62
C SER A 105 8.82 -13.70 -11.37
N THR A 106 7.92 -13.94 -12.32
CA THR A 106 6.49 -13.60 -12.21
C THR A 106 5.86 -14.11 -10.91
N HIS A 107 6.16 -15.36 -10.52
CA HIS A 107 5.65 -15.93 -9.28
C HIS A 107 6.24 -15.27 -8.03
N GLN A 108 7.53 -14.91 -8.06
CA GLN A 108 8.17 -14.18 -6.96
C GLN A 108 7.62 -12.77 -6.81
N ALA A 109 7.37 -12.06 -7.90
CA ALA A 109 6.76 -10.73 -7.85
C ALA A 109 5.35 -10.79 -7.26
N SER A 110 4.51 -11.73 -7.73
CA SER A 110 3.17 -11.94 -7.13
C SER A 110 3.26 -12.31 -5.66
N TYR A 111 4.18 -13.20 -5.28
CA TYR A 111 4.40 -13.58 -3.88
C TYR A 111 4.88 -12.38 -3.05
N TYR A 112 5.80 -11.57 -3.56
CA TYR A 112 6.29 -10.36 -2.91
C TYR A 112 5.17 -9.36 -2.65
N LEU A 113 4.37 -9.03 -3.67
CA LEU A 113 3.24 -8.12 -3.53
C LEU A 113 2.24 -8.64 -2.47
N ASN A 114 1.85 -9.91 -2.55
CA ASN A 114 0.85 -10.46 -1.64
C ASN A 114 1.37 -10.62 -0.20
N GLN A 115 2.63 -11.02 0.00
CA GLN A 115 3.14 -11.34 1.33
C GLN A 115 3.81 -10.15 2.04
N TYR A 116 4.45 -9.25 1.27
CA TYR A 116 5.18 -8.12 1.83
C TYR A 116 4.40 -6.81 1.74
N LEU A 117 3.59 -6.62 0.69
CA LEU A 117 2.77 -5.43 0.52
C LEU A 117 1.28 -5.67 0.83
N ASN A 118 0.87 -6.92 1.02
CA ASN A 118 -0.53 -7.32 1.26
C ASN A 118 -1.48 -6.80 0.16
N GLN A 119 -1.03 -6.87 -1.10
CA GLN A 119 -1.77 -6.40 -2.28
C GLN A 119 -1.61 -7.38 -3.44
N SER A 120 -2.66 -7.53 -4.25
CA SER A 120 -2.53 -8.18 -5.56
C SER A 120 -1.82 -7.25 -6.56
N TYR A 121 -1.34 -7.80 -7.68
CA TYR A 121 -0.76 -6.98 -8.76
C TYR A 121 -1.73 -5.91 -9.27
N ASN A 122 -3.00 -6.28 -9.46
CA ASN A 122 -4.02 -5.35 -9.94
C ASN A 122 -4.29 -4.24 -8.91
N ASP A 123 -4.34 -4.59 -7.62
CA ASP A 123 -4.54 -3.59 -6.56
C ASP A 123 -3.38 -2.60 -6.48
N PHE A 124 -2.14 -3.11 -6.55
CA PHE A 124 -0.94 -2.29 -6.59
C PHE A 124 -0.96 -1.31 -7.77
N LEU A 125 -1.23 -1.83 -8.97
CA LEU A 125 -1.26 -1.04 -10.20
C LEU A 125 -2.35 0.04 -10.13
N ASN A 126 -3.58 -0.36 -9.79
CA ASN A 126 -4.71 0.55 -9.69
C ASN A 126 -4.51 1.61 -8.61
N PHE A 127 -3.93 1.26 -7.46
CA PHE A 127 -3.62 2.22 -6.40
C PHE A 127 -2.75 3.37 -6.94
N HIS A 128 -1.69 3.07 -7.68
CA HIS A 128 -0.82 4.09 -8.25
C HIS A 128 -1.49 4.88 -9.39
N ARG A 129 -2.24 4.21 -10.27
CA ARG A 129 -2.98 4.87 -11.36
C ARG A 129 -4.06 5.83 -10.83
N ILE A 130 -4.86 5.42 -9.84
CA ILE A 130 -5.88 6.27 -9.20
C ILE A 130 -5.24 7.47 -8.50
N ASN A 131 -4.12 7.26 -7.81
CA ASN A 131 -3.39 8.36 -7.18
C ASN A 131 -2.90 9.39 -8.22
N GLU A 132 -2.40 8.93 -9.36
CA GLU A 132 -1.99 9.81 -10.45
C GLU A 132 -3.20 10.55 -11.06
N VAL A 133 -4.34 9.88 -11.25
CA VAL A 133 -5.60 10.53 -11.69
C VAL A 133 -5.98 11.66 -10.72
N MET A 134 -5.96 11.41 -9.41
CA MET A 134 -6.28 12.44 -8.41
C MET A 134 -5.32 13.62 -8.48
N ILE A 135 -4.02 13.40 -8.73
CA ILE A 135 -3.02 14.45 -8.91
C ILE A 135 -3.31 15.24 -10.18
N MET A 136 -3.60 14.56 -11.30
CA MET A 136 -3.93 15.19 -12.58
C MET A 136 -5.21 16.02 -12.49
N MET A 137 -6.26 15.52 -11.85
CA MET A 137 -7.52 16.26 -11.67
C MET A 137 -7.31 17.56 -10.88
N LYS A 138 -6.41 17.55 -9.88
CA LYS A 138 -6.07 18.76 -9.10
C LYS A 138 -5.24 19.76 -9.91
N ASN A 139 -4.32 19.28 -10.74
CA ASN A 139 -3.32 20.12 -11.42
C ASN A 139 -3.71 20.56 -12.84
N LYS A 140 -4.55 19.77 -13.54
CA LYS A 140 -4.88 19.93 -14.96
C LYS A 140 -6.39 20.07 -15.17
N SER A 141 -6.95 21.18 -14.69
CA SER A 141 -8.39 21.51 -14.76
C SER A 141 -9.02 21.51 -16.17
N ASN A 142 -8.22 21.57 -17.25
CA ASN A 142 -8.72 21.67 -18.62
C ASN A 142 -8.88 20.32 -19.33
N PHE A 143 -8.48 19.22 -18.69
CA PHE A 143 -8.58 17.88 -19.26
C PHE A 143 -9.91 17.26 -18.86
N ASN A 144 -10.57 16.57 -19.79
CA ASN A 144 -11.74 15.76 -19.44
C ASN A 144 -11.29 14.45 -18.76
N LEU A 145 -12.23 13.77 -18.10
CA LEU A 145 -11.95 12.54 -17.34
C LEU A 145 -11.34 11.43 -18.20
N LEU A 146 -11.80 11.26 -19.45
CA LEU A 146 -11.28 10.25 -20.36
C LEU A 146 -9.80 10.50 -20.68
N THR A 147 -9.43 11.74 -20.99
CA THR A 147 -8.03 12.08 -21.28
C THR A 147 -7.15 11.87 -20.05
N ILE A 148 -7.64 12.19 -18.84
CA ILE A 148 -6.90 11.93 -17.60
C ILE A 148 -6.72 10.42 -17.37
N ALA A 149 -7.75 9.62 -17.61
CA ALA A 149 -7.70 8.18 -17.44
C ALA A 149 -6.65 7.52 -18.36
N LEU A 150 -6.69 7.84 -19.66
CA LEU A 150 -5.72 7.37 -20.65
C LEU A 150 -4.29 7.79 -20.26
N GLU A 151 -4.13 9.06 -19.89
CA GLU A 151 -2.85 9.57 -19.41
C GLU A 151 -2.36 8.87 -18.15
N CYS A 152 -3.19 8.15 -17.39
CA CYS A 152 -2.79 7.40 -16.20
C CYS A 152 -2.69 5.89 -16.44
N GLY A 153 -2.86 5.41 -17.68
CA GLY A 153 -2.74 4.01 -18.05
C GLY A 153 -4.02 3.19 -17.89
N PHE A 154 -5.20 3.83 -17.83
CA PHE A 154 -6.51 3.17 -17.82
C PHE A 154 -7.07 2.94 -19.22
#